data_AF-A0A8H5THS5-F1
#
_entry.id   AF-A0A8H5THS5-F1
#
_cell.length_a   1.000
_cell.length_b   1.000
_cell.length_c   1.000
_cell.angle_alpha   90.00
_cell.angle_beta   90.00
_cell.angle_gamma   90.00
#
_symmetry.space_group_name_H-M   'P 1'
#
loop_
_entity.id
_entity.type
_entity.pdbx_description
1 polymer ?
#
loop_
_entity_poly.entity_id
_entity_poly.type
_entity_poly.pdbx_seq_one_letter_code
_entity_poly.pdbx_strand_id
1 'polypeptide(L)'
;MTNQTIRLESSKEWISWYKSLKVKAKNEDLWVYIDLTATNKPTLKVVAPIPPDISAVGRRSATAARAAATIEASSSSTQESATQEVYPPVEEPGGIHTEYEIQTQQIPHLTEKDHRTVATMRATYETYLKNYKDLKRRTSTIQDWVLDTVDEGIARHHFSEEDTLAEWV
;
A
#
# COMPACT_ATOMS: atom_id res chain seq x y z
N MET A 1 -2.79 26.38 -16.49
CA MET A 1 -1.89 27.49 -16.13
C MET A 1 -0.48 26.98 -16.33
N THR A 2 0.24 27.49 -17.32
CA THR A 2 1.65 27.12 -17.58
C THR A 2 2.52 27.81 -16.54
N ASN A 3 3.19 27.05 -15.67
CA ASN A 3 4.18 27.61 -14.75
C ASN A 3 5.34 28.18 -15.59
N GLN A 4 5.81 29.39 -15.25
CA GLN A 4 7.03 29.91 -15.88
C GLN A 4 8.23 29.10 -15.37
N THR A 5 8.94 28.45 -16.28
CA THR A 5 10.24 27.83 -16.02
C THR A 5 11.19 28.89 -15.46
N ILE A 6 11.74 28.65 -14.28
CA ILE A 6 12.67 29.57 -13.63
C ILE A 6 14.08 29.17 -14.09
N ARG A 7 14.79 30.11 -14.71
CA ARG A 7 16.22 29.94 -14.95
C ARG A 7 16.96 29.99 -13.61
N LEU A 8 17.61 28.88 -13.26
CA LEU A 8 18.31 28.71 -11.99
C LEU A 8 19.81 28.98 -12.18
N GLU A 9 20.14 30.19 -12.66
CA GLU A 9 21.51 30.57 -13.02
C GLU A 9 22.26 31.23 -11.84
N SER A 10 21.53 31.86 -10.91
CA SER A 10 22.10 32.60 -9.78
C SER A 10 21.61 32.11 -8.41
N SER A 11 22.39 32.34 -7.35
CA SER A 11 22.00 31.98 -5.98
C SER A 11 20.66 32.60 -5.55
N LYS A 12 20.32 33.79 -6.07
CA LYS A 12 19.06 34.48 -5.76
C LYS A 12 17.85 33.73 -6.31
N GLU A 13 17.96 33.20 -7.53
CA GLU A 13 16.91 32.39 -8.17
C GLU A 13 16.74 31.06 -7.45
N TRP A 14 17.84 30.38 -7.11
CA TRP A 14 17.82 29.17 -6.29
C TRP A 14 17.14 29.38 -4.94
N ILE A 15 17.43 30.47 -4.24
CA ILE A 15 16.77 30.81 -2.97
C ILE A 15 15.27 31.05 -3.17
N SER A 16 14.88 31.74 -4.24
CA SER A 16 13.48 32.01 -4.54
C SER A 16 12.72 30.73 -4.89
N TRP A 17 13.31 29.88 -5.74
CA TRP A 17 12.76 28.59 -6.12
C TRP A 17 12.61 27.66 -4.91
N TYR A 18 13.63 27.58 -4.05
CA TYR A 18 13.58 26.78 -2.82
C TYR A 18 12.47 27.25 -1.87
N LYS A 19 12.24 28.57 -1.75
CA LYS A 19 11.11 29.12 -0.98
C LYS A 19 9.77 28.68 -1.57
N SER A 20 9.63 28.70 -2.90
CA SER A 20 8.42 28.23 -3.59
C SER A 20 8.19 26.73 -3.39
N LEU A 21 9.24 25.92 -3.52
CA LEU A 21 9.21 24.47 -3.24
C LEU A 21 8.74 24.22 -1.81
N LYS A 22 9.28 24.96 -0.84
CA LYS A 22 8.88 24.84 0.57
C LYS A 22 7.40 25.14 0.79
N VAL A 23 6.86 26.18 0.16
CA VAL A 23 5.44 26.50 0.26
C VAL A 23 4.58 25.41 -0.39
N LYS A 24 4.95 24.94 -1.58
CA LYS A 24 4.23 23.87 -2.27
C LYS A 24 4.23 22.57 -1.49
N ALA A 25 5.40 22.12 -1.04
CA ALA A 25 5.54 20.93 -0.23
C ALA A 25 4.78 21.01 1.12
N LYS A 26 4.68 22.19 1.73
CA LYS A 26 3.84 22.38 2.92
C LYS A 26 2.35 22.26 2.61
N ASN A 27 1.89 22.81 1.48
CA ASN A 27 0.49 22.71 1.08
C ASN A 27 0.07 21.27 0.75
N GLU A 28 1.02 20.43 0.34
CA GLU A 28 0.81 19.00 0.10
C GLU A 28 1.14 18.12 1.32
N ASP A 29 1.44 18.70 2.50
CA ASP A 29 1.89 17.99 3.71
C ASP A 29 3.11 17.08 3.51
N LEU A 30 3.96 17.40 2.54
CA LEU A 30 5.17 16.64 2.19
C LEU A 30 6.47 17.26 2.71
N TRP A 31 6.44 18.51 3.22
CA TRP A 31 7.65 19.22 3.63
C TRP A 31 8.52 18.45 4.62
N VAL A 32 7.89 17.72 5.56
CA VAL A 32 8.63 16.95 6.58
C VAL A 32 9.53 15.87 5.97
N TYR A 33 9.18 15.35 4.79
CA TYR A 33 9.98 14.37 4.06
C TYR A 33 11.10 15.02 3.24
N ILE A 34 10.88 16.25 2.76
CA ILE A 34 11.76 16.92 1.80
C ILE A 34 12.82 17.79 2.52
N ASP A 35 12.49 18.33 3.70
CA ASP A 35 13.32 19.33 4.40
C ASP A 35 14.76 18.85 4.66
N LEU A 36 15.72 19.35 3.88
CA LEU A 36 17.15 19.00 4.00
C LEU A 36 17.78 19.37 5.35
N THR A 37 17.13 20.24 6.13
CA THR A 37 17.64 20.68 7.44
C THR A 37 17.15 19.83 8.61
N ALA A 38 16.17 18.94 8.37
CA ALA A 38 15.61 18.09 9.41
C ALA A 38 16.54 16.91 9.73
N THR A 39 16.92 16.78 11.01
CA THR A 39 17.86 15.75 11.49
C THR A 39 17.25 14.35 11.49
N ASN A 40 15.93 14.23 11.63
CA ASN A 40 15.20 12.96 11.70
C ASN A 40 14.06 12.94 10.69
N LYS A 41 14.39 12.87 9.39
CA LYS A 41 13.37 12.82 8.35
C LYS A 41 12.63 11.48 8.38
N PRO A 42 11.29 11.47 8.38
CA PRO A 42 10.55 10.25 8.13
C PRO A 42 10.81 9.76 6.71
N THR A 43 10.80 8.44 6.52
CA THR A 43 10.95 7.85 5.18
C THR A 43 9.68 8.07 4.37
N LEU A 44 9.81 8.64 3.18
CA LEU A 44 8.72 8.71 2.22
C LEU A 44 8.53 7.33 1.58
N LYS A 45 7.59 6.53 2.12
CA LYS A 45 7.28 5.20 1.60
C LYS A 45 6.02 5.23 0.76
N VAL A 46 6.19 5.26 -0.56
CA VAL A 46 5.09 5.14 -1.54
C VAL A 46 5.01 3.68 -2.01
N VAL A 47 4.80 2.76 -1.08
CA VAL A 47 4.64 1.32 -1.39
C VAL A 47 3.16 0.97 -1.33
N ALA A 48 2.66 0.29 -2.37
CA ALA A 48 1.29 -0.17 -2.40
C ALA A 48 1.03 -1.15 -1.24
N PRO A 49 -0.07 -0.99 -0.48
CA PRO A 49 -0.40 -1.94 0.57
C PRO A 49 -0.71 -3.31 -0.03
N ILE A 50 -0.20 -4.35 0.63
CA ILE A 50 -0.46 -5.74 0.26
C ILE A 50 -1.88 -6.10 0.71
N PRO A 51 -2.71 -6.69 -0.17
CA PRO A 51 -4.03 -7.13 0.22
C PRO A 51 -3.99 -8.21 1.32
N PRO A 52 -4.96 -8.22 2.26
CA PRO A 52 -4.97 -9.19 3.35
C PRO A 52 -5.30 -10.60 2.84
N ASP A 53 -4.47 -11.59 3.17
CA ASP A 53 -4.78 -13.00 2.93
C ASP A 53 -5.90 -13.48 3.85
N ILE A 54 -7.07 -13.76 3.28
CA ILE A 54 -8.25 -14.28 3.99
C ILE A 54 -8.34 -15.82 3.98
N SER A 55 -7.44 -16.51 3.26
CA SER A 55 -7.43 -17.98 3.16
C SER A 55 -7.24 -18.65 4.53
N ALA A 56 -6.43 -18.02 5.39
CA ALA A 56 -6.19 -18.49 6.75
C ALA A 56 -7.45 -18.40 7.62
N VAL A 57 -8.32 -17.40 7.40
CA VAL A 57 -9.60 -17.28 8.11
C VAL A 57 -10.52 -18.42 7.69
N GLY A 58 -10.68 -18.66 6.38
CA GLY A 58 -11.51 -19.74 5.86
C GLY A 58 -11.07 -21.13 6.33
N ARG A 59 -9.75 -21.39 6.39
CA ARG A 59 -9.21 -22.65 6.91
C ARG A 59 -9.57 -22.89 8.38
N ARG A 60 -9.45 -21.87 9.23
CA ARG A 60 -9.81 -21.99 10.66
C ARG A 60 -11.31 -22.23 10.84
N SER A 61 -12.16 -21.53 10.09
CA SER A 61 -13.61 -21.69 10.17
C SER A 61 -14.06 -23.07 9.71
N ALA A 62 -13.45 -23.61 8.65
CA ALA A 62 -13.72 -24.97 8.19
C ALA A 62 -13.33 -26.04 9.22
N THR A 63 -12.18 -25.90 9.89
CA THR A 63 -11.78 -26.81 10.97
C THR A 63 -12.73 -26.73 12.17
N ALA A 64 -13.16 -25.52 12.54
CA ALA A 64 -14.12 -25.32 13.63
C ALA A 64 -15.51 -25.91 13.29
N ALA A 65 -15.98 -25.73 12.06
CA ALA A 65 -17.23 -26.32 11.59
C ALA A 65 -17.17 -27.86 11.56
N ARG A 66 -16.05 -28.45 11.12
CA ARG A 66 -15.82 -29.90 11.18
C ARG A 66 -15.81 -30.42 12.62
N ALA A 67 -15.12 -29.74 13.54
CA ALA A 67 -15.11 -30.10 14.95
C ALA A 67 -16.52 -30.02 15.58
N ALA A 68 -17.30 -28.99 15.28
CA ALA A 68 -18.67 -28.86 15.73
C ALA A 68 -19.57 -29.98 15.18
N ALA A 69 -19.45 -30.30 13.88
CA ALA A 69 -20.18 -31.40 13.25
C ALA A 69 -19.81 -32.77 13.86
N THR A 70 -18.53 -33.00 14.21
CA THR A 70 -18.09 -34.22 14.91
C THR A 70 -18.65 -34.30 16.33
N ILE A 71 -18.76 -33.17 17.04
CA ILE A 71 -19.34 -33.13 18.40
C ILE A 71 -20.85 -33.43 18.37
N GLU A 72 -21.59 -32.89 17.39
CA GLU A 72 -23.02 -33.22 17.23
C GLU A 72 -23.25 -34.67 16.76
N ALA A 73 -22.37 -35.21 15.89
CA ALA A 73 -22.41 -36.60 15.49
C ALA A 73 -22.01 -37.59 16.62
N SER A 74 -21.26 -37.13 17.62
CA SER A 74 -20.83 -37.96 18.77
C SER A 74 -21.95 -38.31 19.77
N SER A 75 -23.19 -37.84 19.53
CA SER A 75 -24.38 -38.32 20.25
C SER A 75 -24.98 -39.60 19.65
N SER A 76 -24.40 -40.15 18.57
CA SER A 76 -24.86 -41.40 17.96
C SER A 76 -23.69 -42.20 17.36
N SER A 77 -23.16 -43.14 18.15
CA SER A 77 -22.49 -44.40 17.76
C SER A 77 -21.22 -44.41 16.87
N THR A 78 -20.22 -45.12 17.40
CA THR A 78 -18.99 -45.84 16.94
C THR A 78 -18.58 -45.95 15.44
N GLN A 79 -17.24 -45.99 15.26
CA GLN A 79 -16.38 -46.43 14.11
C GLN A 79 -16.15 -45.39 12.99
N GLU A 80 -15.00 -45.21 12.33
CA GLU A 80 -13.71 -45.92 12.20
C GLU A 80 -12.66 -44.94 11.58
N SER A 81 -11.37 -45.22 11.76
CA SER A 81 -10.20 -44.41 11.34
C SER A 81 -10.09 -44.13 9.82
N ALA A 82 -9.60 -42.93 9.47
CA ALA A 82 -8.76 -42.72 8.29
C ALA A 82 -7.86 -41.48 8.46
N THR A 83 -6.56 -41.72 8.64
CA THR A 83 -5.51 -40.69 8.61
C THR A 83 -5.23 -40.30 7.16
N GLN A 84 -5.34 -39.02 6.81
CA GLN A 84 -4.83 -38.51 5.54
C GLN A 84 -3.95 -37.30 5.82
N GLU A 85 -2.63 -37.51 5.82
CA GLU A 85 -1.65 -36.44 5.78
C GLU A 85 -1.77 -35.70 4.44
N VAL A 86 -2.01 -34.39 4.50
CA VAL A 86 -1.89 -33.51 3.33
C VAL A 86 -0.85 -32.45 3.67
N TYR A 87 0.37 -32.66 3.19
CA TYR A 87 1.42 -31.65 3.18
C TYR A 87 0.94 -30.41 2.39
N PRO A 88 1.20 -29.17 2.86
CA PRO A 88 0.92 -28.00 2.04
C PRO A 88 2.00 -27.86 0.95
N PRO A 89 1.62 -27.58 -0.31
CA PRO A 89 2.60 -27.24 -1.34
C PRO A 89 3.20 -25.87 -1.01
N VAL A 90 4.53 -25.82 -1.09
CA VAL A 90 5.31 -24.59 -1.07
C VAL A 90 5.10 -23.92 -2.42
N GLU A 91 4.28 -22.87 -2.49
CA GLU A 91 4.26 -21.98 -3.64
C GLU A 91 4.40 -20.53 -3.17
N GLU A 92 5.52 -19.93 -3.57
CA GLU A 92 5.75 -18.48 -3.53
C GLU A 92 4.70 -17.80 -4.42
N PRO A 93 4.05 -16.69 -4.00
CA PRO A 93 3.33 -15.86 -4.93
C PRO A 93 4.21 -14.67 -5.34
N GLY A 94 4.96 -14.88 -6.42
CA GLY A 94 5.32 -13.81 -7.35
C GLY A 94 4.04 -13.17 -7.89
N GLY A 95 4.00 -11.84 -7.89
CA GLY A 95 2.77 -11.07 -8.05
C GLY A 95 2.15 -11.13 -9.44
N ILE A 96 0.82 -10.99 -9.47
CA ILE A 96 0.07 -10.35 -10.56
C ILE A 96 -1.07 -9.57 -9.90
N HIS A 97 -0.98 -8.24 -9.96
CA HIS A 97 -2.03 -7.31 -9.56
C HIS A 97 -3.22 -7.45 -10.51
N THR A 98 -4.14 -8.35 -10.18
CA THR A 98 -5.47 -8.40 -10.79
C THR A 98 -6.46 -7.91 -9.76
N GLU A 99 -7.45 -7.14 -10.21
CA GLU A 99 -8.54 -6.57 -9.43
C GLU A 99 -8.96 -7.48 -8.29
N TYR A 100 -9.02 -6.92 -7.07
CA TYR A 100 -9.39 -7.63 -5.85
C TYR A 100 -10.90 -7.91 -5.86
N GLU A 101 -11.35 -8.74 -6.81
CA GLU A 101 -12.62 -9.44 -6.73
C GLU A 101 -12.39 -10.62 -5.76
N ILE A 102 -12.31 -10.27 -4.48
CA ILE A 102 -12.13 -11.24 -3.41
C ILE A 102 -13.30 -12.21 -3.48
N GLN A 103 -12.99 -13.47 -3.79
CA GLN A 103 -13.87 -14.62 -3.70
C GLN A 103 -14.31 -14.87 -2.24
N THR A 104 -15.10 -13.98 -1.65
CA THR A 104 -15.90 -14.32 -0.45
C THR A 104 -16.98 -15.34 -0.78
N GLN A 105 -17.31 -15.51 -2.07
CA GLN A 105 -18.26 -16.52 -2.54
C GLN A 105 -17.74 -17.96 -2.42
N GLN A 106 -16.45 -18.20 -2.12
CA GLN A 106 -15.86 -19.54 -2.09
C GLN A 106 -15.52 -20.11 -0.72
N ILE A 107 -15.89 -19.47 0.41
CA ILE A 107 -15.65 -20.05 1.74
C ILE A 107 -17.01 -20.46 2.34
N PRO A 108 -17.44 -21.73 2.18
CA PRO A 108 -18.83 -22.12 2.43
C PRO A 108 -19.25 -22.11 3.91
N HIS A 109 -18.35 -21.79 4.86
CA HIS A 109 -18.61 -21.89 6.30
C HIS A 109 -17.79 -20.87 7.09
N LEU A 110 -18.03 -19.57 6.89
CA LEU A 110 -17.51 -18.54 7.80
C LEU A 110 -18.49 -18.39 8.97
N THR A 111 -17.97 -18.42 10.20
CA THR A 111 -18.80 -18.04 11.36
C THR A 111 -19.09 -16.54 11.32
N GLU A 112 -20.14 -16.08 12.01
CA GLU A 112 -20.46 -14.65 12.13
C GLU A 112 -19.28 -13.81 12.67
N LYS A 113 -18.43 -14.43 13.51
CA LYS A 113 -17.20 -13.82 14.02
C LYS A 113 -16.13 -13.69 12.93
N ASP A 114 -16.02 -14.67 12.05
CA ASP A 114 -15.05 -14.67 10.95
C ASP A 114 -15.46 -13.70 9.85
N HIS A 115 -16.77 -13.58 9.56
CA HIS A 115 -17.30 -12.54 8.68
C HIS A 115 -16.94 -11.13 9.18
N ARG A 116 -17.11 -10.87 10.48
CA ARG A 116 -16.69 -9.60 11.08
C ARG A 116 -15.19 -9.37 10.98
N THR A 117 -14.39 -10.41 11.20
CA THR A 117 -12.92 -10.32 11.09
C THR A 117 -12.50 -9.96 9.66
N VAL A 118 -13.04 -10.64 8.65
CA VAL A 118 -12.78 -10.35 7.23
C VAL A 118 -13.22 -8.93 6.86
N ALA A 119 -14.39 -8.49 7.34
CA ALA A 119 -14.88 -7.14 7.12
C ALA A 119 -13.95 -6.08 7.70
N THR A 120 -13.43 -6.28 8.92
CA THR A 120 -12.43 -5.39 9.52
C THR A 120 -11.14 -5.36 8.73
N MET A 121 -10.59 -6.53 8.34
CA MET A 121 -9.37 -6.62 7.53
C MET A 121 -9.51 -5.85 6.22
N ARG A 122 -10.68 -5.96 5.56
CA ARG A 122 -11.00 -5.22 4.35
C ARG A 122 -11.07 -3.71 4.58
N ALA A 123 -11.81 -3.26 5.59
CA ALA A 123 -11.94 -1.84 5.89
C ALA A 123 -10.58 -1.18 6.21
N THR A 124 -9.72 -1.90 6.95
CA THR A 124 -8.35 -1.46 7.22
C THR A 124 -7.53 -1.37 5.93
N TYR A 125 -7.59 -2.39 5.07
CA TYR A 125 -6.90 -2.39 3.79
C TYR A 125 -7.36 -1.23 2.88
N GLU A 126 -8.67 -1.00 2.77
CA GLU A 126 -9.23 0.10 1.97
C GLU A 126 -8.75 1.47 2.48
N THR A 127 -8.66 1.63 3.80
CA THR A 127 -8.09 2.83 4.42
C THR A 127 -6.62 3.02 4.03
N TYR A 128 -5.81 1.97 4.13
CA TYR A 128 -4.40 2.02 3.73
C TYR A 128 -4.24 2.28 2.23
N LEU A 129 -5.08 1.67 1.39
CA LEU A 129 -5.06 1.88 -0.06
C LEU A 129 -5.42 3.33 -0.42
N LYS A 130 -6.42 3.90 0.25
CA LYS A 130 -6.77 5.32 0.09
C LYS A 130 -5.61 6.22 0.49
N ASN A 131 -5.04 6.01 1.67
CA ASN A 131 -3.90 6.80 2.16
C ASN A 131 -2.69 6.69 1.22
N TYR A 132 -2.40 5.49 0.71
CA TYR A 132 -1.36 5.26 -0.28
C TYR A 132 -1.62 6.03 -1.58
N LYS A 133 -2.84 5.96 -2.13
CA LYS A 133 -3.21 6.70 -3.35
C LYS A 133 -3.11 8.21 -3.15
N ASP A 134 -3.56 8.71 -2.00
CA ASP A 134 -3.46 10.13 -1.65
C ASP A 134 -2.00 10.57 -1.47
N LEU A 135 -1.15 9.76 -0.82
CA LEU A 135 0.29 10.05 -0.71
C LEU A 135 0.96 10.06 -2.08
N LYS A 136 0.71 9.03 -2.90
CA LYS A 136 1.24 8.93 -4.27
C LYS A 136 0.86 10.15 -5.11
N ARG A 137 -0.42 10.56 -5.09
CA ARG A 137 -0.90 11.75 -5.81
C ARG A 137 -0.14 13.00 -5.39
N ARG A 138 -0.02 13.26 -4.09
CA ARG A 138 0.66 14.45 -3.56
C ARG A 138 2.14 14.45 -3.93
N THR A 139 2.78 13.29 -3.89
CA THR A 139 4.17 13.11 -4.32
C THR A 139 4.33 13.46 -5.80
N SER A 140 3.47 12.92 -6.67
CA SER A 140 3.48 13.25 -8.11
C SER A 140 3.26 14.74 -8.35
N THR A 141 2.31 15.39 -7.65
CA THR A 141 2.10 16.85 -7.76
C THR A 141 3.37 17.66 -7.52
N ILE A 142 4.19 17.28 -6.52
CA ILE A 142 5.45 17.97 -6.25
C ILE A 142 6.49 17.64 -7.32
N GLN A 143 6.56 16.39 -7.77
CA GLN A 143 7.49 15.98 -8.82
C GLN A 143 7.22 16.74 -10.13
N ASP A 144 5.97 16.76 -10.58
CA ASP A 144 5.53 17.50 -11.76
C ASP A 144 5.85 18.99 -11.62
N TRP A 145 5.60 19.57 -10.44
CA TRP A 145 5.92 20.97 -10.19
C TRP A 145 7.41 21.27 -10.26
N VAL A 146 8.27 20.37 -9.76
CA VAL A 146 9.74 20.51 -9.87
C VAL A 146 10.15 20.46 -11.34
N LEU A 147 9.69 19.47 -12.11
CA LEU A 147 10.01 19.33 -13.53
C LEU A 147 9.53 20.52 -14.36
N ASP A 148 8.34 21.07 -14.04
CA ASP A 148 7.78 22.26 -14.73
C ASP A 148 8.56 23.55 -14.44
N THR A 149 9.19 23.66 -13.26
CA THR A 149 9.77 24.92 -12.78
C THR A 149 11.28 24.99 -12.91
N VAL A 150 11.96 23.85 -13.00
CA VAL A 150 13.40 23.73 -13.18
C VAL A 150 13.73 23.80 -14.69
N ASP A 151 14.87 24.41 -15.02
CA ASP A 151 15.34 24.48 -16.40
C ASP A 151 15.57 23.08 -16.99
N GLU A 152 15.24 22.88 -18.27
CA GLU A 152 15.20 21.56 -18.92
C GLU A 152 16.55 20.83 -18.86
N GLY A 153 17.66 21.57 -18.92
CA GLY A 153 19.01 21.01 -18.77
C GLY A 153 19.26 20.42 -17.38
N ILE A 154 18.79 21.09 -16.32
CA ILE A 154 18.91 20.58 -14.95
C ILE A 154 17.97 19.38 -14.76
N ALA A 155 16.74 19.48 -15.29
CA ALA A 155 15.75 18.41 -15.18
C ALA A 155 16.28 17.09 -15.76
N ARG A 156 16.81 17.10 -16.99
CA ARG A 156 17.35 15.90 -17.65
C ARG A 156 18.56 15.27 -16.95
N HIS A 157 19.32 16.04 -16.17
CA HIS A 157 20.55 15.55 -15.53
C HIS A 157 20.36 15.11 -14.08
N HIS A 158 19.37 15.67 -13.39
CA HIS A 158 19.19 15.46 -11.94
C HIS A 158 17.88 14.78 -11.57
N PHE A 159 16.90 14.70 -12.48
CA PHE A 159 15.60 14.10 -12.22
C PHE A 159 15.22 13.15 -13.36
N SER A 160 15.04 11.85 -13.05
CA SER A 160 14.38 10.93 -13.97
C SER A 160 12.87 10.92 -13.73
N GLU A 161 12.06 10.77 -14.78
CA GLU A 161 10.61 10.55 -14.64
C GLU A 161 10.27 9.25 -13.88
N GLU A 162 11.20 8.27 -13.91
CA GLU A 162 11.03 6.99 -13.21
C GLU A 162 11.46 7.05 -11.74
N ASP A 163 12.24 8.06 -11.36
CA ASP A 163 12.73 8.23 -10.00
C ASP A 163 11.59 8.74 -9.10
N THR A 164 11.64 8.35 -7.84
CA THR A 164 10.73 8.79 -6.81
C THR A 164 11.19 10.12 -6.20
N LEU A 165 10.26 10.90 -5.63
CA LEU A 165 10.61 12.10 -4.87
C LEU A 165 11.58 11.82 -3.71
N ALA A 166 11.63 10.58 -3.22
CA ALA A 166 12.58 10.17 -2.20
C ALA A 166 14.02 10.04 -2.74
N GLU A 167 14.18 9.77 -4.04
CA GLU A 167 15.49 9.68 -4.72
C GLU A 167 15.98 11.04 -5.18
N TRP A 168 15.07 12.00 -5.40
CA TRP A 168 15.40 13.38 -5.78
C TRP A 168 15.93 14.24 -4.62
N VAL A 169 15.76 13.82 -3.36
CA VAL A 169 15.97 14.65 -2.16
C VAL A 169 16.93 13.98 -1.17
#